data_AF-A0A5S3VSP1-F1
#
_entry.id   AF-A0A5S3VSP1-F1
#
_cell.length_a   1.000
_cell.length_b   1.000
_cell.length_c   1.000
_cell.angle_alpha   90.00
_cell.angle_beta   90.00
_cell.angle_gamma   90.00
#
_symmetry.space_group_name_H-M   'P 1'
#
loop_
_entity.id
_entity.type
_entity.pdbx_description
1 polymer ?
#
loop_
_entity_poly.entity_id
_entity_poly.type
_entity_poly.pdbx_seq_one_letter_code
_entity_poly.pdbx_strand_id
1 'polypeptide(L)'
;MYPALIKGIALGLLLSISVGPVIFAIIKQSINNGHKAGYVFVAGVSASDITLVLVCNLFTALFETALNHRTSIAIIGSCFLVAVGIYTLFFKKLTTDE
;
A
#
# COMPACT_ATOMS: atom_id res chain seq x y z
N MET A 1 -18.11 8.00 22.87
CA MET A 1 -18.78 7.44 21.68
C MET A 1 -18.68 8.37 20.46
N TYR A 2 -19.12 9.63 20.55
CA TYR A 2 -18.97 10.64 19.50
C TYR A 2 -17.55 10.83 18.92
N PRO A 3 -16.46 10.92 19.73
CA PRO A 3 -15.12 11.09 19.17
C PRO A 3 -14.59 9.85 18.42
N ALA A 4 -15.03 8.65 18.78
CA ALA A 4 -14.64 7.41 18.08
C ALA A 4 -15.33 7.31 16.71
N LEU A 5 -16.59 7.73 16.63
CA LEU A 5 -17.35 7.79 15.37
C LEU A 5 -16.69 8.76 14.38
N ILE A 6 -16.37 9.98 14.85
CA ILE A 6 -15.71 10.99 14.02
C ILE A 6 -14.33 10.53 13.56
N LYS A 7 -13.53 9.95 14.46
CA LYS A 7 -12.22 9.39 14.10
C LYS A 7 -12.33 8.24 13.10
N GLY A 8 -13.30 7.34 13.29
CA GLY A 8 -13.55 6.23 12.38
C GLY A 8 -13.95 6.69 10.98
N ILE A 9 -14.88 7.65 10.89
CA ILE A 9 -15.31 8.24 9.61
C ILE A 9 -14.15 8.99 8.94
N ALA A 10 -13.40 9.80 9.69
CA ALA A 10 -12.26 10.56 9.16
C ALA A 10 -11.15 9.63 8.64
N LEU A 11 -10.78 8.59 9.39
CA LEU A 11 -9.81 7.58 8.95
C LEU A 11 -10.32 6.80 7.74
N GLY A 12 -11.60 6.40 7.73
CA GLY A 12 -12.20 5.69 6.60
C GLY A 12 -12.21 6.52 5.31
N LEU A 13 -12.53 7.81 5.41
CA LEU A 13 -12.48 8.75 4.27
C LEU A 13 -11.05 8.96 3.76
N LEU A 14 -10.08 9.16 4.65
CA LEU A 14 -8.67 9.32 4.27
C LEU A 14 -8.12 8.08 3.59
N LEU A 15 -8.43 6.89 4.13
CA LEU A 15 -8.01 5.62 3.54
C LEU A 15 -8.64 5.41 2.17
N SER A 16 -9.91 5.78 1.97
CA SER A 16 -10.60 5.72 0.67
C SER A 16 -9.95 6.60 -0.41
N ILE A 17 -9.49 7.80 -0.04
CA ILE A 17 -8.79 8.72 -0.98
C ILE A 17 -7.41 8.19 -1.39
N SER A 18 -6.71 7.46 -0.50
CA SER A 18 -5.41 6.85 -0.81
C SER A 18 -5.46 5.77 -1.89
N VAL A 19 -6.65 5.22 -2.18
CA VAL A 19 -6.88 4.16 -3.19
C VAL A 19 -6.97 4.73 -4.63
N GLY A 20 -6.46 5.93 -4.88
CA GLY A 20 -6.61 6.65 -6.16
C GLY A 20 -6.33 5.78 -7.39
N PRO A 21 -5.11 5.24 -7.59
CA PRO A 21 -4.78 4.42 -8.75
C PRO A 21 -5.56 3.11 -8.85
N VAL A 22 -5.92 2.52 -7.69
CA VAL A 22 -6.60 1.22 -7.61
C VAL A 22 -8.07 1.34 -8.02
N ILE A 23 -8.77 2.42 -7.65
CA ILE A 23 -10.16 2.66 -8.11
C ILE A 23 -10.20 2.78 -9.64
N PHE A 24 -9.28 3.56 -10.23
CA PHE A 24 -9.17 3.67 -11.68
C PHE A 24 -8.81 2.33 -12.35
N ALA A 25 -7.96 1.52 -11.73
CA ALA A 25 -7.65 0.18 -12.22
C ALA A 25 -8.89 -0.74 -12.20
N ILE A 26 -9.72 -0.70 -11.15
CA ILE A 26 -10.98 -1.45 -11.07
C ILE A 26 -11.94 -1.02 -12.19
N ILE A 27 -12.16 0.29 -12.36
CA ILE A 27 -13.05 0.82 -13.40
C ILE A 27 -12.55 0.42 -14.79
N LYS A 28 -11.26 0.62 -15.07
CA LYS A 28 -10.64 0.24 -16.36
C LYS A 28 -10.77 -1.26 -16.62
N GLN A 29 -10.51 -2.08 -15.61
CA GLN A 29 -10.62 -3.54 -15.72
C GLN A 29 -12.07 -4.00 -15.95
N SER A 30 -13.03 -3.35 -15.28
CA SER A 30 -14.46 -3.62 -15.44
C SER A 30 -14.97 -3.23 -16.84
N ILE A 31 -14.50 -2.10 -17.39
CA ILE A 31 -14.88 -1.65 -18.74
C ILE A 31 -14.23 -2.54 -19.81
N ASN A 32 -12.94 -2.85 -19.68
CA ASN A 32 -12.19 -3.56 -20.72
C ASN A 32 -12.46 -5.08 -20.76
N ASN A 33 -12.64 -5.70 -19.59
CA ASN A 33 -12.80 -7.15 -19.45
C ASN A 33 -14.17 -7.57 -18.88
N GLY A 34 -15.09 -6.61 -18.72
CA GLY A 34 -16.43 -6.81 -18.19
C GLY A 34 -16.50 -6.86 -16.66
N HIS A 35 -17.72 -6.78 -16.13
CA HIS A 35 -18.00 -6.69 -14.69
C HIS A 35 -17.44 -7.87 -13.87
N LYS A 36 -17.42 -9.08 -14.43
CA LYS A 36 -16.83 -10.25 -13.75
C LYS A 36 -15.34 -10.06 -13.48
N ALA A 37 -14.60 -9.47 -14.42
CA ALA A 37 -13.17 -9.20 -14.25
C ALA A 37 -12.93 -8.12 -13.18
N GLY A 38 -13.81 -7.11 -13.10
CA GLY A 38 -13.79 -6.11 -12.03
C GLY A 38 -13.97 -6.73 -10.64
N TYR A 39 -14.93 -7.64 -10.47
CA TYR A 39 -15.14 -8.33 -9.19
C TYR A 39 -13.97 -9.21 -8.77
N VAL A 40 -13.39 -9.97 -9.71
CA VAL A 40 -12.20 -10.79 -9.43
C VAL A 40 -11.00 -9.91 -9.06
N PHE A 41 -10.84 -8.75 -9.71
CA PHE A 41 -9.78 -7.80 -9.38
C PHE A 41 -9.93 -7.25 -7.96
N VAL A 42 -11.13 -6.80 -7.58
CA VAL A 42 -11.40 -6.32 -6.21
C VAL A 42 -11.16 -7.43 -5.19
N ALA A 43 -11.65 -8.64 -5.45
CA ALA A 43 -11.42 -9.80 -4.58
C ALA A 43 -9.91 -10.10 -4.43
N GLY A 44 -9.14 -9.98 -5.51
CA GLY A 44 -7.68 -10.14 -5.47
C GLY A 44 -6.99 -9.07 -4.63
N VAL A 45 -7.36 -7.79 -4.77
CA VAL A 45 -6.82 -6.70 -3.95
C VAL A 45 -7.15 -6.92 -2.47
N SER A 46 -8.42 -7.19 -2.14
CA SER A 46 -8.83 -7.46 -0.76
C SER A 46 -8.15 -8.70 -0.17
N ALA A 47 -7.96 -9.76 -0.96
CA ALA A 47 -7.22 -10.95 -0.52
C ALA A 47 -5.74 -10.62 -0.24
N SER A 48 -5.11 -9.78 -1.05
CA SER A 48 -3.74 -9.31 -0.80
C SER A 48 -3.64 -8.54 0.51
N ASP A 49 -4.57 -7.61 0.78
CA ASP A 49 -4.60 -6.83 2.02
C ASP A 49 -4.78 -7.74 3.25
N ILE A 50 -5.73 -8.68 3.19
CA ILE A 50 -5.96 -9.65 4.27
C ILE A 50 -4.73 -10.53 4.49
N THR A 51 -4.12 -11.02 3.42
CA THR A 51 -2.92 -11.86 3.50
C THR A 51 -1.77 -11.10 4.14
N LEU A 52 -1.56 -9.84 3.76
CA LEU A 52 -0.55 -8.97 4.37
C LEU A 52 -0.78 -8.82 5.88
N VAL A 53 -2.01 -8.53 6.30
CA VAL A 53 -2.35 -8.40 7.73
C VAL A 53 -2.11 -9.72 8.47
N LEU A 54 -2.49 -10.85 7.88
CA LEU A 54 -2.33 -12.18 8.47
C LEU A 54 -0.85 -12.54 8.65
N VAL A 55 -0.03 -12.29 7.63
CA VAL A 55 1.44 -12.47 7.72
C VAL A 55 2.01 -11.54 8.78
N CYS A 56 1.70 -10.25 8.75
CA CYS A 56 2.17 -9.32 9.78
C CYS A 56 1.80 -9.79 11.19
N ASN A 57 0.57 -10.30 11.38
CA ASN A 57 0.13 -10.81 12.66
C ASN A 57 0.93 -12.06 13.10
N LEU A 58 1.10 -13.04 12.21
CA LEU A 58 1.86 -14.27 12.47
C LEU A 58 3.33 -13.97 12.85
N PHE A 59 3.93 -12.99 12.17
CA PHE A 59 5.32 -12.60 12.40
C PHE A 59 5.49 -11.55 13.50
N THR A 60 4.42 -11.14 14.21
CA THR A 60 4.49 -10.07 15.23
C THR A 60 5.53 -10.38 16.31
N ALA A 61 5.59 -11.61 16.82
CA ALA A 61 6.56 -11.99 17.87
C ALA A 61 8.02 -11.98 17.36
N LEU A 62 8.24 -12.38 16.10
CA LEU A 62 9.55 -12.27 15.44
C LEU A 62 9.91 -10.79 15.22
N PHE A 63 8.94 -9.97 14.86
CA PHE A 63 9.09 -8.53 14.69
C PHE A 63 9.40 -7.84 16.02
N GLU A 64 8.76 -8.18 17.14
CA GLU A 64 9.10 -7.62 18.46
C GLU A 64 10.57 -7.86 18.82
N THR A 65 11.07 -9.07 18.56
CA THR A 65 12.48 -9.40 18.82
C THR A 65 13.42 -8.65 17.86
N ALA A 66 13.05 -8.52 16.59
CA ALA A 66 13.79 -7.73 15.59
C ALA A 66 13.72 -6.21 15.86
N LEU A 67 12.62 -5.72 16.45
CA LEU A 67 12.40 -4.33 16.83
C LEU A 67 13.25 -3.89 18.02
N ASN A 68 13.94 -4.79 18.73
CA ASN A 68 15.04 -4.38 19.62
C ASN A 68 16.14 -3.61 18.85
N HIS A 69 16.26 -3.84 17.53
CA HIS A 69 17.12 -3.08 16.63
C HIS A 69 16.31 -2.19 15.66
N ARG A 70 15.09 -1.76 16.05
CA ARG A 70 14.20 -0.90 15.25
C ARG A 70 14.93 0.29 14.66
N THR A 71 15.79 0.94 15.45
CA THR A 71 16.57 2.10 15.03
C THR A 71 17.54 1.77 13.90
N SER A 72 18.21 0.63 13.96
CA SER A 72 19.14 0.18 12.92
C SER A 72 18.41 -0.16 11.63
N ILE A 73 17.31 -0.92 11.71
CA ILE A 73 16.47 -1.26 10.55
C ILE A 73 15.87 0.01 9.92
N ALA A 74 15.40 0.96 10.74
CA ALA A 74 14.84 2.21 10.26
C ALA A 74 15.87 3.10 9.55
N ILE A 75 17.10 3.19 10.06
CA ILE A 75 18.19 3.96 9.43
C ILE A 75 18.61 3.31 8.11
N ILE A 76 18.75 1.99 8.07
CA ILE A 76 19.12 1.26 6.85
C ILE A 76 18.02 1.42 5.79
N GLY A 77 16.75 1.22 6.18
CA GLY A 77 15.61 1.35 5.29
C GLY A 77 15.43 2.76 4.73
N SER A 78 15.61 3.79 5.56
CA SER A 78 15.52 5.19 5.10
C SER A 78 16.70 5.57 4.20
N CYS A 79 17.92 5.15 4.52
CA CYS A 79 19.09 5.37 3.67
C CYS A 79 18.91 4.70 2.30
N PHE A 80 18.40 3.47 2.27
CA PHE A 80 18.07 2.77 1.03
C PHE A 80 17.01 3.51 0.21
N LEU A 81 15.91 3.95 0.84
CA LEU A 81 14.86 4.72 0.16
C LEU A 81 15.38 6.05 -0.42
N VAL A 82 16.25 6.74 0.32
CA VAL A 82 16.90 7.98 -0.16
C VAL A 82 17.80 7.66 -1.36
N ALA A 83 18.62 6.60 -1.29
CA ALA A 83 19.48 6.19 -2.40
C ALA A 83 18.67 5.83 -3.66
N VAL A 84 17.59 5.05 -3.51
CA VAL A 84 16.67 4.73 -4.61
C VAL A 84 16.01 6.00 -5.14
N GLY A 85 15.55 6.89 -4.27
CA GLY A 85 14.95 8.17 -4.65
C GLY A 85 15.90 9.03 -5.49
N ILE A 86 17.15 9.18 -5.05
CA ILE A 86 18.20 9.89 -5.79
C ILE A 86 18.47 9.20 -7.13
N TYR A 87 18.60 7.88 -7.15
CA TYR A 87 18.80 7.12 -8.39
C TYR A 87 17.64 7.35 -9.38
N THR A 88 16.39 7.28 -8.92
CA THR A 88 15.23 7.54 -9.77
C THR A 88 15.12 8.99 -10.24
N LEU A 89 15.56 9.97 -9.47
CA LEU A 89 15.51 11.38 -9.86
C LEU A 89 16.61 11.77 -10.86
N PHE A 90 17.83 11.26 -10.67
CA PHE A 90 18.99 11.69 -11.45
C PHE A 90 19.39 10.74 -12.59
N PHE A 91 19.13 9.43 -12.44
CA PHE A 91 19.62 8.42 -13.40
C PHE A 91 18.50 7.77 -14.22
N LYS A 92 17.24 7.81 -13.76
CA LYS A 92 16.13 7.37 -14.59
C LYS A 92 15.75 8.50 -15.56
N LYS A 93 16.29 8.46 -16.79
CA LYS A 93 15.71 9.22 -17.90
C LYS A 93 14.26 8.76 -18.06
N LEU A 94 13.32 9.66 -17.83
CA LEU A 94 11.94 9.49 -18.25
C LEU A 94 11.98 9.48 -19.78
N THR A 95 11.98 8.30 -20.39
CA THR A 95 11.59 8.16 -21.79
C THR A 95 10.12 8.54 -21.83
N THR A 96 9.85 9.78 -22.21
CA THR A 96 8.53 10.19 -22.69
C THR A 96 8.35 9.43 -24.00
N ASP A 97 7.72 8.26 -23.92
CA ASP A 97 7.08 7.68 -25.09
C ASP A 97 5.85 8.57 -25.38
N GLU A 98 6.02 9.45 -26.37
CA GLU A 98 4.95 10.19 -27.04
C GLU A 98 3.98 9.22 -27.74
#